data_AF-A0A7Y3G9V7-F1
#
_entry.id   AF-A0A7Y3G9V7-F1
#
_cell.length_a   1.000
_cell.length_b   1.000
_cell.length_c   1.000
_cell.angle_alpha   90.00
_cell.angle_beta   90.00
_cell.angle_gamma   90.00
#
_symmetry.space_group_name_H-M   'P 1'
#
loop_
_entity.id
_entity.type
_entity.pdbx_description
1 polymer ?
#
loop_
_entity_poly.entity_id
_entity_poly.type
_entity_poly.pdbx_seq_one_letter_code
_entity_poly.pdbx_strand_id
1 'polypeptide(L)'
;MSRESNSTDAPRLDPAAVCTLPPDGLTDRMAWIRTEILPLASKRERRREGLAWTFEDTPELAERLERLVALERECCSGIAFRHRAIAGGQRLLEVEGIDPDAAVFGDAAEPASPALPLRIAKATGIGAGVSLLLCCALPIAAGAVFGAAVAAPLATLDDPVIIGVAALGVGGAAFAWDRSRRAAASDRSRPEPGCGPGC
;
A
#
# COMPACT_ATOMS: atom_id res chain seq x y z
N MET A 1 33.61 -18.06 -32.20
CA MET A 1 33.92 -17.93 -30.77
C MET A 1 32.64 -17.56 -30.04
N SER A 2 31.85 -18.56 -29.68
CA SER A 2 30.59 -18.38 -28.96
C SER A 2 30.91 -18.20 -27.48
N ARG A 3 30.59 -17.04 -26.91
CA ARG A 3 30.58 -16.86 -25.46
C ARG A 3 29.35 -17.60 -24.95
N GLU A 4 29.58 -18.77 -24.38
CA GLU A 4 28.62 -19.47 -23.55
C GLU A 4 28.36 -18.60 -22.33
N SER A 5 27.22 -17.89 -22.34
CA SER A 5 26.68 -17.22 -21.16
C SER A 5 26.28 -18.32 -20.18
N ASN A 6 27.25 -18.75 -19.37
CA ASN A 6 27.01 -19.63 -18.23
C ASN A 6 26.26 -18.80 -17.18
N SER A 7 24.96 -18.63 -17.40
CA SER A 7 24.04 -18.09 -16.41
C SER A 7 23.94 -19.16 -15.32
N THR A 8 24.82 -19.05 -14.33
CA THR A 8 24.63 -19.73 -13.05
C THR A 8 23.35 -19.18 -12.45
N ASP A 9 22.22 -19.77 -12.83
CA ASP A 9 20.97 -19.65 -12.08
C ASP A 9 21.23 -20.34 -10.74
N ALA A 10 21.68 -19.54 -9.77
CA ALA A 10 21.65 -19.97 -8.39
C ALA A 10 20.19 -20.36 -8.09
N PRO A 11 19.92 -21.56 -7.55
CA PRO A 11 18.56 -22.00 -7.30
C PRO A 11 17.86 -20.97 -6.41
N ARG A 12 16.87 -20.29 -6.97
CA ARG A 12 16.09 -19.28 -6.26
C ARG A 12 15.20 -20.03 -5.28
N LEU A 13 15.35 -19.70 -4.01
CA LEU A 13 14.66 -20.42 -2.96
C LEU A 13 13.27 -19.84 -2.78
N ASP A 14 12.27 -20.71 -2.69
CA ASP A 14 10.95 -20.33 -2.19
C ASP A 14 11.10 -19.96 -0.71
N PRO A 15 10.79 -18.72 -0.28
CA PRO A 15 10.95 -18.32 1.11
C PRO A 15 10.13 -19.21 2.08
N ALA A 16 9.02 -19.80 1.65
CA ALA A 16 8.27 -20.75 2.47
C ALA A 16 9.04 -22.07 2.71
N ALA A 17 9.97 -22.42 1.82
CA ALA A 17 10.83 -23.59 1.94
C ALA A 17 12.10 -23.33 2.77
N VAL A 18 12.47 -22.05 2.99
CA VAL A 18 13.73 -21.65 3.67
C VAL A 18 13.50 -21.23 5.10
N CYS A 19 12.33 -20.66 5.40
CA CYS A 19 12.06 -20.14 6.72
C CYS A 19 11.48 -21.23 7.63
N THR A 20 12.08 -21.46 8.80
CA THR A 20 11.61 -22.45 9.81
C THR A 20 10.43 -21.95 10.64
N LEU A 21 9.82 -20.83 10.26
CA LEU A 21 8.76 -20.17 10.99
C LEU A 21 7.43 -20.91 10.76
N PRO A 22 6.59 -21.12 11.80
CA PRO A 22 5.26 -21.71 11.60
C PRO A 22 4.40 -20.80 10.70
N PRO A 23 3.42 -21.36 9.94
CA PRO A 23 2.63 -20.61 8.95
C PRO A 23 1.95 -19.35 9.49
N ASP A 24 1.41 -19.42 10.71
CA ASP A 24 0.75 -18.27 11.36
C ASP A 24 1.78 -17.19 11.70
N GLY A 25 2.95 -17.58 12.22
CA GLY A 25 4.06 -16.67 12.51
C GLY A 25 4.58 -15.98 11.25
N LEU A 26 4.64 -16.68 10.12
CA LEU A 26 5.01 -16.10 8.82
C LEU A 26 3.96 -15.09 8.35
N THR A 27 2.68 -15.42 8.51
CA THR A 27 1.58 -14.52 8.14
C THR A 27 1.61 -13.23 8.95
N ASP A 28 1.76 -13.33 10.27
CA ASP A 28 1.87 -12.18 11.17
C ASP A 28 3.12 -11.34 10.86
N ARG A 29 4.24 -12.01 10.58
CA ARG A 29 5.48 -11.34 10.19
C ARG A 29 5.32 -10.53 8.91
N MET A 30 4.75 -11.14 7.88
CA MET A 30 4.52 -10.48 6.60
C MET A 30 3.49 -9.35 6.71
N ALA A 31 2.47 -9.51 7.56
CA ALA A 31 1.54 -8.44 7.87
C ALA A 31 2.26 -7.24 8.51
N TRP A 32 3.06 -7.48 9.55
CA TRP A 32 3.86 -6.44 10.21
C TRP A 32 4.80 -5.72 9.25
N ILE A 33 5.55 -6.45 8.41
CA ILE A 33 6.44 -5.84 7.41
C ILE A 33 5.64 -4.94 6.46
N ARG A 34 4.48 -5.40 5.98
CA ARG A 34 3.63 -4.65 5.04
C ARG A 34 2.99 -3.41 5.66
N THR A 35 2.71 -3.40 6.97
CA THR A 35 2.05 -2.27 7.63
C THR A 35 3.03 -1.29 8.27
N GLU A 36 4.15 -1.78 8.82
CA GLU A 36 5.06 -0.96 9.64
C GLU A 36 6.36 -0.57 8.94
N ILE A 37 6.78 -1.31 7.91
CA ILE A 37 8.08 -1.11 7.25
C ILE A 37 7.87 -0.61 5.82
N LEU A 38 7.20 -1.40 4.98
CA LEU A 38 7.08 -1.10 3.54
C LEU A 38 6.45 0.27 3.22
N PRO A 39 5.46 0.80 3.97
CA PRO A 39 4.89 2.12 3.68
C PRO A 39 5.87 3.27 3.89
N LEU A 40 6.97 3.04 4.62
CA LEU A 40 8.02 4.03 4.86
C LEU A 40 9.07 4.05 3.74
N ALA A 41 9.04 3.10 2.81
CA ALA A 41 9.99 3.03 1.71
C ALA A 41 9.74 4.16 0.71
N SER A 42 10.75 5.00 0.49
CA SER A 42 10.74 6.05 -0.53
C SER A 42 11.05 5.51 -1.93
N LYS A 43 11.79 4.41 -2.02
CA LYS A 43 12.12 3.75 -3.28
C LYS A 43 12.15 2.22 -3.10
N ARG A 44 11.72 1.51 -4.13
CA ARG A 44 11.89 0.07 -4.28
C ARG A 44 12.66 -0.21 -5.57
N GLU A 45 13.63 -1.11 -5.51
CA GLU A 45 14.45 -1.52 -6.63
C GLU A 45 14.53 -3.04 -6.67
N ARG A 46 14.22 -3.62 -7.84
CA ARG A 46 14.49 -5.03 -8.12
C ARG A 46 15.96 -5.17 -8.52
N ARG A 47 16.64 -6.16 -7.95
CA ARG A 47 18.03 -6.47 -8.25
C ARG A 47 18.14 -7.91 -8.74
N ARG A 48 19.25 -8.22 -9.41
CA ARG A 48 19.52 -9.57 -9.91
C ARG A 48 19.43 -10.64 -8.82
N GLU A 49 19.86 -10.30 -7.61
CA GLU A 49 19.99 -11.22 -6.47
C GLU A 49 18.92 -11.01 -5.40
N GLY A 50 17.93 -10.14 -5.64
CA GLY A 50 16.82 -9.92 -4.73
C GLY A 50 16.23 -8.51 -4.79
N LEU A 51 15.96 -7.90 -3.64
CA LEU A 51 15.24 -6.62 -3.53
C LEU A 51 16.04 -5.60 -2.71
N ALA A 52 15.89 -4.33 -3.05
CA ALA A 52 16.38 -3.23 -2.26
C ALA A 52 15.29 -2.18 -2.01
N TRP A 53 15.16 -1.74 -0.77
CA TRP A 53 14.27 -0.66 -0.37
C TRP A 53 15.08 0.49 0.23
N THR A 54 14.79 1.70 -0.23
CA THR A 54 15.37 2.92 0.32
C THR A 54 14.33 3.62 1.18
N PHE A 55 14.80 4.20 2.28
CA PHE A 55 13.99 4.90 3.26
C PHE A 55 14.68 6.21 3.67
N GLU A 56 13.93 7.12 4.28
CA GLU A 56 14.50 8.22 5.06
C GLU A 56 15.17 7.67 6.33
N ASP A 57 16.36 8.17 6.68
CA ASP A 57 17.13 7.68 7.83
C ASP A 57 16.65 8.37 9.12
N THR A 58 15.69 7.75 9.80
CA THR A 58 15.24 8.14 11.15
C THR A 58 15.72 7.12 12.19
N PRO A 59 15.97 7.54 13.44
CA PRO A 59 16.40 6.62 14.49
C PRO A 59 15.37 5.51 14.75
N GLU A 60 14.07 5.84 14.72
CA GLU A 60 12.99 4.86 14.93
C GLU A 60 12.95 3.81 13.82
N LEU A 61 13.19 4.22 12.56
CA LEU A 61 13.26 3.28 11.46
C LEU A 61 14.51 2.40 11.57
N ALA A 62 15.66 2.97 11.94
CA ALA A 62 16.89 2.21 12.10
C ALA A 62 16.72 1.06 13.10
N GLU A 63 16.10 1.33 14.26
CA GLU A 63 15.77 0.30 15.25
C GLU A 63 14.78 -0.75 14.74
N ARG A 64 13.76 -0.34 13.98
CA ARG A 64 12.79 -1.27 13.36
C ARG A 64 13.46 -2.19 12.35
N LEU A 65 14.34 -1.66 11.50
CA LEU A 65 15.07 -2.43 10.50
C LEU A 65 16.08 -3.36 11.16
N GLU A 66 16.77 -2.93 12.21
CA GLU A 66 17.67 -3.79 12.98
C GLU A 66 16.91 -4.96 13.61
N ARG A 67 15.75 -4.69 14.22
CA ARG A 67 14.87 -5.72 14.76
C ARG A 67 14.39 -6.69 13.68
N LEU A 68 13.97 -6.18 12.51
CA LEU A 68 13.59 -7.01 11.38
C LEU A 68 14.74 -7.95 10.99
N VAL A 69 15.93 -7.41 10.75
CA VAL A 69 17.10 -8.20 10.34
C VAL A 69 17.48 -9.25 11.38
N ALA A 70 17.42 -8.92 12.67
CA ALA A 70 17.67 -9.88 13.75
C ALA A 70 16.69 -11.06 13.68
N LEU A 71 15.39 -10.76 13.57
CA LEU A 71 14.36 -11.80 13.56
C LEU A 71 14.39 -12.65 12.27
N GLU A 72 14.69 -12.06 11.12
CA GLU A 72 14.79 -12.82 9.86
C GLU A 72 16.02 -13.76 9.87
N ARG A 73 17.12 -13.35 10.49
CA ARG A 73 18.32 -14.21 10.65
C ARG A 73 18.07 -15.43 11.51
N GLU A 74 17.15 -15.34 12.47
CA GLU A 74 16.78 -16.48 13.32
C GLU A 74 16.01 -17.55 12.55
N CYS A 75 15.27 -17.16 11.52
CA CYS A 75 14.28 -18.05 10.89
C CYS A 75 14.64 -18.44 9.45
N CYS A 76 15.35 -17.61 8.70
CA CYS A 76 15.52 -17.76 7.25
C CYS A 76 17.02 -17.86 6.86
N SER A 77 17.64 -19.01 7.08
CA SER A 77 19.09 -19.20 6.92
C SER A 77 19.63 -19.04 5.48
N GLY A 78 18.75 -19.06 4.47
CA GLY A 78 19.12 -18.91 3.05
C GLY A 78 18.89 -17.51 2.48
N ILE A 79 18.34 -16.58 3.26
CA ILE A 79 18.02 -15.21 2.80
C ILE A 79 18.89 -14.23 3.57
N ALA A 80 19.64 -13.38 2.87
CA ALA A 80 20.50 -12.39 3.51
C ALA A 80 19.79 -11.05 3.61
N PHE A 81 19.51 -10.62 4.84
CA PHE A 81 18.99 -9.29 5.14
C PHE A 81 20.10 -8.38 5.67
N ARG A 82 20.24 -7.20 5.06
CA ARG A 82 21.25 -6.19 5.42
C ARG A 82 20.64 -4.81 5.36
N HIS A 83 20.94 -3.96 6.34
CA HIS A 83 20.63 -2.53 6.23
C HIS A 83 21.87 -1.66 6.44
N ARG A 84 21.94 -0.51 5.79
CA ARG A 84 23.01 0.49 5.98
C ARG A 84 22.51 1.90 5.70
N ALA A 85 23.11 2.88 6.38
CA ALA A 85 22.97 4.28 5.97
C ALA A 85 23.65 4.48 4.60
N ILE A 86 23.05 5.31 3.76
CA ILE A 86 23.57 5.76 2.48
C ILE A 86 23.57 7.29 2.44
N ALA A 87 24.20 7.88 1.42
CA ALA A 87 24.28 9.34 1.31
C ALA A 87 22.89 9.99 1.23
N GLY A 88 22.78 11.25 1.71
CA GLY A 88 21.54 12.02 1.63
C GLY A 88 20.54 11.76 2.74
N GLY A 89 20.98 11.28 3.91
CA GLY A 89 20.09 11.02 5.06
C GLY A 89 19.10 9.90 4.77
N GLN A 90 19.55 8.87 4.03
CA GLN A 90 18.74 7.74 3.64
C GLN A 90 19.32 6.43 4.16
N ARG A 91 18.47 5.42 4.27
CA ARG A 91 18.84 4.07 4.67
C ARG A 91 18.40 3.08 3.62
N LEU A 92 19.24 2.10 3.34
CA LEU A 92 18.97 1.02 2.39
C LEU A 92 18.79 -0.30 3.15
N LEU A 93 17.70 -1.01 2.90
CA LEU A 93 17.51 -2.42 3.25
C LEU A 93 17.67 -3.26 1.98
N GLU A 94 18.57 -4.22 2.00
CA GLU A 94 18.79 -5.20 0.94
C GLU A 94 18.37 -6.59 1.43
N VAL A 95 17.67 -7.31 0.57
CA VAL A 95 17.24 -8.69 0.76
C VAL A 95 17.78 -9.50 -0.41
N GLU A 96 18.72 -10.40 -0.15
CA GLU A 96 19.36 -11.25 -1.16
C GLU A 96 18.94 -12.71 -0.99
N GLY A 97 18.96 -13.49 -2.08
CA GLY A 97 18.63 -14.92 -2.06
C GLY A 97 17.14 -15.24 -2.26
N ILE A 98 16.35 -14.23 -2.63
CA ILE A 98 14.94 -14.35 -3.01
C ILE A 98 14.78 -14.12 -4.52
N ASP A 99 13.81 -14.80 -5.13
CA ASP A 99 13.37 -14.43 -6.47
C ASP A 99 12.69 -13.05 -6.42
N PRO A 100 13.21 -12.01 -7.10
CA PRO A 100 12.58 -10.69 -7.12
C PRO A 100 11.19 -10.69 -7.77
N ASP A 101 10.87 -11.73 -8.55
CA ASP A 101 9.58 -11.92 -9.21
C ASP A 101 8.64 -12.83 -8.42
N ALA A 102 9.08 -13.43 -7.30
CA ALA A 102 8.18 -14.12 -6.40
C ALA A 102 7.23 -13.12 -5.74
N ALA A 103 5.93 -13.38 -5.82
CA ALA A 103 4.83 -12.52 -5.35
C ALA A 103 4.82 -12.22 -3.84
N VAL A 104 5.83 -12.66 -3.09
CA VAL A 104 5.93 -12.61 -1.63
C VAL A 104 5.86 -11.19 -1.09
N PHE A 105 6.48 -10.24 -1.81
CA PHE A 105 6.48 -8.82 -1.43
C PHE A 105 5.46 -7.98 -2.19
N GLY A 106 4.59 -8.63 -2.95
CA GLY A 106 3.54 -8.02 -3.76
C GLY A 106 4.10 -7.10 -4.85
N ASP A 107 3.53 -7.18 -6.04
CA ASP A 107 3.41 -5.99 -6.85
C ASP A 107 2.43 -5.08 -6.10
N ALA A 108 2.91 -4.33 -5.11
CA ALA A 108 2.30 -3.03 -4.87
C ALA A 108 2.52 -2.32 -6.20
N ALA A 109 1.53 -2.48 -7.09
CA ALA A 109 1.53 -1.96 -8.43
C ALA A 109 2.14 -0.59 -8.29
N GLU A 110 3.28 -0.38 -8.94
CA GLU A 110 3.73 0.96 -9.28
C GLU A 110 2.44 1.69 -9.62
N PRO A 111 1.99 2.71 -8.86
CA PRO A 111 0.77 3.39 -9.21
C PRO A 111 1.09 3.89 -10.60
N ALA A 112 0.56 3.20 -11.60
CA ALA A 112 0.93 3.40 -12.98
C ALA A 112 0.66 4.87 -13.14
N SER A 113 1.74 5.66 -13.22
CA SER A 113 1.61 7.09 -13.40
C SER A 113 0.64 7.17 -14.56
N PRO A 114 -0.56 7.75 -14.40
CA PRO A 114 -1.44 7.89 -15.52
C PRO A 114 -0.75 8.93 -16.39
N ALA A 115 0.19 8.46 -17.22
CA ALA A 115 0.61 9.08 -18.44
C ALA A 115 -0.62 8.99 -19.34
N LEU A 116 -1.67 9.70 -18.96
CA LEU A 116 -2.72 10.13 -19.84
C LEU A 116 -1.98 10.89 -20.94
N PRO A 117 -1.95 10.40 -22.19
CA PRO A 117 -1.61 11.26 -23.29
C PRO A 117 -2.75 12.26 -23.37
N LEU A 118 -2.61 13.40 -22.69
CA LEU A 118 -3.44 14.57 -22.91
C LEU A 118 -3.11 15.09 -24.31
N ARG A 119 -3.54 14.36 -25.35
CA ARG A 119 -3.69 14.92 -26.68
C ARG A 119 -4.88 15.85 -26.58
N ILE A 120 -4.58 17.09 -26.22
CA ILE A 120 -5.47 18.24 -26.35
C ILE A 120 -5.87 18.27 -27.82
N ALA A 121 -7.02 17.69 -28.13
CA ALA A 121 -7.71 17.95 -29.36
C ALA A 121 -8.06 19.44 -29.33
N LYS A 122 -7.33 20.22 -30.14
CA LYS A 122 -7.79 21.54 -30.61
C LYS A 122 -9.11 21.33 -31.34
N ALA A 123 -10.21 21.30 -30.59
CA ALA A 123 -11.55 21.50 -31.13
C ALA A 123 -11.92 22.95 -30.80
N THR A 124 -11.62 23.79 -31.78
CA THR A 124 -12.12 25.15 -31.91
C THR A 124 -13.64 25.20 -31.75
N GLY A 125 -14.12 26.09 -30.90
CA GLY A 125 -15.36 26.82 -31.14
C GLY A 125 -16.56 26.44 -30.28
N ILE A 126 -17.09 27.49 -29.63
CA ILE A 126 -18.48 27.68 -29.18
C ILE A 126 -18.81 27.07 -27.81
N GLY A 127 -19.05 27.97 -26.83
CA GLY A 127 -19.91 27.68 -25.68
C GLY A 127 -19.29 27.87 -24.30
N ALA A 128 -18.89 29.10 -23.95
CA ALA A 128 -18.77 29.50 -22.55
C ALA A 128 -20.17 29.42 -21.91
N GLY A 129 -20.40 28.53 -20.94
CA GLY A 129 -21.64 28.60 -20.15
C GLY A 129 -22.11 27.37 -19.36
N VAL A 130 -21.53 26.17 -19.50
CA VAL A 130 -22.08 24.96 -18.86
C VAL A 130 -21.03 24.07 -18.19
N SER A 131 -20.09 24.66 -17.43
CA SER A 131 -19.13 23.86 -16.62
C SER A 131 -19.27 24.03 -15.11
N LEU A 132 -20.10 24.96 -14.63
CA LEU A 132 -20.33 25.16 -13.20
C LEU A 132 -21.48 24.32 -12.61
N LEU A 133 -22.30 23.65 -13.44
CA LEU A 133 -23.44 22.85 -12.95
C LEU A 133 -23.14 21.34 -12.82
N LEU A 134 -22.07 20.81 -13.44
CA LEU A 134 -21.79 19.37 -13.39
C LEU A 134 -21.05 18.90 -12.13
N CYS A 135 -20.41 19.80 -11.38
CA CYS A 135 -19.61 19.41 -10.21
C CYS A 135 -20.48 19.13 -8.95
N CYS A 136 -21.68 19.72 -8.85
CA CYS A 136 -22.53 19.60 -7.66
C CYS A 136 -23.73 18.66 -7.83
N ALA A 137 -24.07 18.23 -9.05
CA ALA A 137 -25.25 17.41 -9.31
C ALA A 137 -24.96 15.89 -9.44
N LEU A 138 -23.69 15.51 -9.66
CA LEU A 138 -23.35 14.09 -9.86
C LEU A 138 -23.54 13.15 -8.65
N PRO A 139 -23.41 13.56 -7.37
CA PRO A 139 -23.58 12.61 -6.28
C PRO A 139 -25.06 12.27 -5.99
N ILE A 140 -26.03 12.98 -6.57
CA ILE A 140 -27.45 12.74 -6.29
C ILE A 140 -28.04 11.68 -7.25
N ALA A 141 -27.54 11.56 -8.48
CA ALA A 141 -28.08 10.60 -9.45
C ALA A 141 -27.56 9.16 -9.26
N ALA A 142 -26.39 8.97 -8.64
CA ALA A 142 -25.83 7.63 -8.39
C ALA A 142 -26.49 6.90 -7.20
N GLY A 143 -27.24 7.60 -6.34
CA GLY A 143 -27.94 7.01 -5.20
C GLY A 143 -29.24 6.27 -5.56
N ALA A 144 -29.79 6.45 -6.76
CA ALA A 144 -31.11 5.93 -7.11
C ALA A 144 -31.09 4.58 -7.87
N VAL A 145 -29.94 4.15 -8.40
CA VAL A 145 -29.87 2.94 -9.26
C VAL A 145 -29.52 1.67 -8.47
N PHE A 146 -28.93 1.78 -7.28
CA PHE A 146 -28.57 0.62 -6.43
C PHE A 146 -29.51 0.39 -5.22
N GLY A 147 -30.66 1.06 -5.17
CA GLY A 147 -31.58 1.03 -4.02
C GLY A 147 -32.84 0.18 -4.17
N ALA A 148 -33.00 -0.62 -5.22
CA ALA A 148 -34.30 -1.26 -5.52
C ALA A 148 -34.22 -2.71 -6.03
N ALA A 149 -33.34 -3.55 -5.48
CA ALA A 149 -33.28 -4.98 -5.86
C ALA A 149 -33.09 -5.98 -4.70
N VAL A 150 -33.48 -5.63 -3.47
CA VAL A 150 -33.55 -6.61 -2.35
C VAL A 150 -34.77 -6.32 -1.48
N ALA A 151 -35.95 -6.49 -2.07
CA ALA A 151 -37.20 -6.60 -1.33
C ALA A 151 -38.12 -7.59 -2.05
N ALA A 152 -37.78 -8.88 -1.94
CA ALA A 152 -38.66 -10.03 -2.15
C ALA A 152 -38.13 -11.20 -1.30
N PRO A 153 -38.99 -12.13 -0.83
CA PRO A 153 -39.20 -12.32 0.60
C PRO A 153 -38.31 -13.41 1.22
N LEU A 154 -37.67 -13.06 2.34
CA LEU A 154 -37.20 -14.00 3.36
C LEU A 154 -38.40 -14.47 4.17
N ALA A 155 -39.17 -15.40 3.62
CA ALA A 155 -40.19 -16.14 4.36
C ALA A 155 -40.14 -17.59 3.90
N THR A 156 -39.11 -18.34 4.32
CA THR A 156 -39.04 -19.82 4.37
C THR A 156 -37.63 -20.36 4.72
N LEU A 157 -36.78 -19.63 5.46
CA LEU A 157 -35.55 -20.21 6.00
C LEU A 157 -35.50 -20.04 7.52
N ASP A 158 -35.99 -21.07 8.22
CA ASP A 158 -35.73 -21.35 9.63
C ASP A 158 -34.28 -21.85 9.82
N ASP A 159 -33.31 -20.97 9.59
CA ASP A 159 -31.89 -21.28 9.84
C ASP A 159 -31.23 -20.16 10.66
N PRO A 160 -30.84 -20.40 11.94
CA PRO A 160 -30.36 -19.37 12.86
C PRO A 160 -28.96 -18.80 12.52
N VAL A 161 -28.31 -19.27 11.45
CA VAL A 161 -26.92 -18.87 11.12
C VAL A 161 -26.84 -17.50 10.43
N ILE A 162 -27.90 -17.01 9.78
CA ILE A 162 -27.82 -15.79 8.94
C ILE A 162 -27.92 -14.48 9.74
N ILE A 163 -28.41 -14.51 10.99
CA ILE A 163 -28.54 -13.31 11.83
C ILE A 163 -27.17 -12.73 12.25
N GLY A 164 -26.08 -13.50 12.18
CA GLY A 164 -24.73 -13.03 12.51
C GLY A 164 -24.09 -12.10 11.46
N VAL A 165 -24.50 -12.18 10.19
CA VAL A 165 -23.79 -11.49 9.10
C VAL A 165 -24.32 -10.08 8.83
N ALA A 166 -25.58 -9.80 9.17
CA ALA A 166 -26.17 -8.47 8.98
C ALA A 166 -25.66 -7.42 9.99
N ALA A 167 -25.11 -7.82 11.14
CA ALA A 167 -24.60 -6.89 12.15
C ALA A 167 -23.23 -6.26 11.79
N LEU A 168 -22.47 -6.85 10.87
CA LEU A 168 -21.13 -6.36 10.50
C LEU A 168 -21.15 -5.26 9.41
N GLY A 169 -22.26 -5.08 8.69
CA GLY A 169 -22.36 -4.08 7.62
C GLY A 169 -22.54 -2.64 8.10
N VAL A 170 -23.19 -2.43 9.26
CA VAL A 170 -23.55 -1.08 9.72
C VAL A 170 -22.41 -0.40 10.50
N GLY A 171 -21.49 -1.16 11.10
CA GLY A 171 -20.36 -0.61 11.86
C GLY A 171 -19.30 0.09 11.01
N GLY A 172 -19.07 -0.37 9.77
CA GLY A 172 -18.02 0.17 8.90
C GLY A 172 -18.28 1.61 8.44
N ALA A 173 -19.53 1.95 8.13
CA ALA A 173 -19.88 3.29 7.67
C ALA A 173 -19.80 4.36 8.78
N ALA A 174 -20.15 3.99 10.02
CA ALA A 174 -20.04 4.89 11.17
C ALA A 174 -18.58 5.22 11.51
N PHE A 175 -17.68 4.24 11.41
CA PHE A 175 -16.25 4.44 11.68
C PHE A 175 -15.56 5.32 10.61
N ALA A 176 -15.91 5.14 9.34
CA ALA A 176 -15.39 5.98 8.26
C ALA A 176 -15.86 7.45 8.38
N TRP A 177 -17.12 7.66 8.79
CA TRP A 177 -17.67 9.00 9.03
C TRP A 177 -17.04 9.70 10.25
N ASP A 178 -16.77 8.97 11.34
CA ASP A 178 -16.15 9.56 12.52
C ASP A 178 -14.70 9.99 12.27
N ARG A 179 -13.93 9.20 11.50
CA ARG A 179 -12.55 9.53 11.12
C ARG A 179 -12.45 10.81 10.28
N SER A 180 -13.39 11.04 9.36
CA SER A 180 -13.38 12.24 8.52
C SER A 180 -13.66 13.53 9.31
N ARG A 181 -14.52 13.47 10.34
CA ARG A 181 -14.77 14.63 11.23
C ARG A 181 -13.56 14.99 12.08
N ARG A 182 -12.79 14.02 12.56
CA ARG A 182 -11.57 14.29 13.34
C ARG A 182 -10.49 14.95 12.50
N ALA A 183 -10.34 14.55 11.23
CA ALA A 183 -9.41 15.19 10.29
C ALA A 183 -9.79 16.67 10.04
N ALA A 184 -11.07 16.98 9.86
CA ALA A 184 -11.55 18.34 9.66
C ALA A 184 -11.42 19.23 10.92
N ALA A 185 -11.49 18.64 12.12
CA ALA A 185 -11.29 19.38 13.37
C ALA A 185 -9.82 19.75 13.59
N SER A 186 -8.88 18.88 13.20
CA SER A 186 -7.43 19.12 13.36
C SER A 186 -6.89 20.24 12.48
N ASP A 187 -7.56 20.54 11.36
CA ASP A 187 -7.12 21.59 10.42
C ASP A 187 -7.47 23.00 10.93
N ARG A 188 -8.56 23.14 11.71
CA ARG A 188 -8.95 24.44 12.30
C ARG A 188 -8.08 24.89 13.47
N SER A 189 -7.33 23.98 14.09
CA SER A 189 -6.46 24.32 15.21
C SER A 189 -5.05 24.71 14.79
N ARG A 190 -4.77 24.83 13.48
CA ARG A 190 -3.47 25.31 13.00
C ARG A 190 -3.41 26.84 13.18
N PRO A 191 -2.54 27.37 14.05
CA PRO A 191 -2.37 28.80 14.18
C PRO A 191 -1.85 29.35 12.84
N GLU A 192 -2.49 30.40 12.33
CA GLU A 192 -2.03 31.08 11.13
C GLU A 192 -0.58 31.57 11.36
N PRO A 193 0.33 31.39 10.38
CA PRO A 193 1.67 31.94 10.47
C PRO A 193 1.55 33.47 10.48
N GLY A 194 1.69 34.05 11.67
CA GLY A 194 1.67 35.49 11.84
C GLY A 194 2.77 36.13 11.00
N CYS A 195 2.38 37.03 10.09
CA CYS A 195 3.30 37.94 9.43
C CYS A 195 3.98 38.79 10.52
N GLY A 196 5.30 38.61 10.66
CA GLY A 196 6.12 39.48 11.49
C GLY A 196 6.17 40.91 10.94
N PRO A 197 6.45 41.90 11.80
CA PRO A 197 6.49 43.30 11.39
C PRO A 197 7.74 43.56 10.55
N GLY A 198 7.55 43.70 9.23
CA GLY A 198 8.64 43.99 8.29
C GLY A 198 8.28 44.01 6.80
N CYS A 199 6.98 43.97 6.46
CA CYS A 199 6.48 44.17 5.10
C CYS A 199 5.57 45.40 5.06
#